data_AF-A0A813JYQ1-F1
#
_entry.id   AF-A0A813JYQ1-F1
#
_cell.length_a   1.000
_cell.length_b   1.000
_cell.length_c   1.000
_cell.angle_alpha   90.00
_cell.angle_beta   90.00
_cell.angle_gamma   90.00
#
_symmetry.space_group_name_H-M   'P 1'
#
loop_
_entity.id
_entity.type
_entity.pdbx_description
1 polymer ?
#
loop_
_entity_poly.entity_id
_entity_poly.type
_entity_poly.pdbx_seq_one_letter_code
_entity_poly.pdbx_strand_id
1 'polypeptide(L)'
;IFRAFKNPALVEPVIVIARTVQLSTKALYVLGFNLLLGIVIFGSLMFLAEGGEWDAATKTYLRPIDRVYNQSDDSWTTIYAESPFKSIPDSFWWAIITASTVGYGDHFPVSPTGKVVAVLNILFSLVILALPVGVIGGTFSQVWSEFDE
;
A
#
# COMPACT_ATOMS: atom_id res chain seq x y z
N ILE A 1 -1.24 -20.94 -25.21
CA ILE A 1 -0.45 -19.73 -24.87
C ILE A 1 0.50 -19.34 -26.00
N PHE A 2 1.48 -20.15 -26.40
CA PHE A 2 2.48 -19.75 -27.42
C PHE A 2 1.98 -19.54 -28.86
N ARG A 3 0.78 -20.04 -29.21
CA ARG A 3 0.17 -19.81 -30.54
C ARG A 3 -0.23 -18.35 -30.78
N ALA A 4 -0.50 -17.57 -29.74
CA ALA A 4 -0.86 -16.16 -29.86
C ALA A 4 0.30 -15.29 -30.39
N PHE A 5 1.55 -15.65 -30.03
CA PHE A 5 2.76 -14.95 -30.47
C PHE A 5 3.20 -15.29 -31.90
N LYS A 6 2.52 -16.23 -32.58
CA LYS A 6 2.78 -16.55 -33.99
C LYS A 6 2.09 -15.62 -34.98
N ASN A 7 1.17 -14.76 -34.53
CA ASN A 7 0.50 -13.80 -35.41
C ASN A 7 1.39 -12.55 -35.58
N PRO A 8 1.94 -12.27 -36.78
CA PRO A 8 2.82 -11.13 -37.01
C PRO A 8 2.19 -9.79 -36.63
N ALA A 9 0.87 -9.66 -36.82
CA ALA A 9 0.11 -8.46 -36.45
C ALA A 9 0.06 -8.19 -34.94
N LEU A 10 0.34 -9.18 -34.10
CA LEU A 10 0.44 -9.02 -32.64
C LEU A 10 1.89 -8.84 -32.17
N VAL A 11 2.88 -9.12 -33.02
CA VAL A 11 4.31 -9.02 -32.65
C VAL A 11 4.75 -7.56 -32.60
N GLU A 12 4.32 -6.74 -33.56
CA GLU A 12 4.67 -5.32 -33.65
C GLU A 12 4.26 -4.51 -32.39
N PRO A 13 2.99 -4.52 -31.94
CA PRO A 13 2.60 -3.85 -30.69
C PRO A 13 3.33 -4.37 -29.45
N VAL A 14 3.62 -5.68 -29.42
CA VAL A 14 4.33 -6.31 -28.30
C VAL A 14 5.78 -5.83 -28.23
N ILE A 15 6.45 -5.62 -29.36
CA ILE A 15 7.80 -5.07 -29.41
C ILE A 15 7.81 -3.62 -28.91
N VAL A 16 6.84 -2.80 -29.32
CA VAL A 16 6.72 -1.41 -28.86
C VAL A 16 6.54 -1.36 -27.34
N ILE A 17 5.66 -2.20 -26.79
CA ILE A 17 5.46 -2.31 -25.33
C ILE A 17 6.75 -2.77 -24.63
N ALA A 18 7.43 -3.79 -25.16
CA ALA A 18 8.67 -4.31 -24.57
C ALA A 18 9.78 -3.25 -24.56
N ARG A 19 9.97 -2.53 -25.66
CA ARG A 19 10.96 -1.44 -25.78
C ARG A 19 10.62 -0.29 -24.84
N THR A 20 9.33 0.07 -24.73
CA THR A 20 8.85 1.09 -23.77
C THR A 20 9.22 0.72 -22.35
N VAL A 21 8.93 -0.51 -21.91
CA VAL A 21 9.25 -0.97 -20.55
C VAL A 21 10.76 -0.96 -20.29
N GLN A 22 11.56 -1.42 -21.25
CA GLN A 22 13.02 -1.41 -21.14
C GLN A 22 13.58 0.00 -21.01
N LEU A 23 13.06 0.95 -21.80
CA LEU A 23 13.46 2.35 -21.74
C LEU A 23 13.06 3.00 -20.41
N SER A 24 11.86 2.69 -19.89
CA SER A 24 11.39 3.19 -18.60
C SER A 24 12.02 2.51 -17.37
N THR A 25 12.80 1.44 -17.55
CA THR A 25 13.30 0.58 -16.46
C THR A 25 14.08 1.35 -15.38
N LYS A 26 14.91 2.32 -15.78
CA LYS A 26 15.70 3.13 -14.82
C LYS A 26 14.81 3.91 -13.85
N ALA A 27 13.75 4.53 -14.37
CA ALA A 27 12.80 5.28 -13.57
C ALA A 27 11.91 4.34 -12.73
N LEU A 28 11.51 3.19 -13.29
CA LEU A 28 10.69 2.20 -12.59
C LEU A 28 11.38 1.63 -11.34
N TYR A 29 12.69 1.33 -11.40
CA TYR A 29 13.41 0.85 -10.21
C TYR A 29 13.49 1.90 -9.10
N VAL A 30 13.68 3.18 -9.44
CA VAL A 30 13.67 4.27 -8.46
C VAL A 30 12.29 4.39 -7.81
N LEU A 31 11.22 4.29 -8.60
CA LEU A 31 9.85 4.37 -8.09
C LEU A 31 9.50 3.17 -7.20
N GLY A 32 9.87 1.95 -7.63
CA GLY A 32 9.70 0.75 -6.82
C GLY A 32 10.46 0.81 -5.51
N PHE A 33 11.70 1.33 -5.53
CA PHE A 33 12.48 1.56 -4.32
C PHE A 33 11.81 2.56 -3.37
N ASN A 34 11.32 3.69 -3.87
CA ASN A 34 10.61 4.68 -3.05
C ASN A 34 9.29 4.13 -2.47
N LEU A 35 8.59 3.29 -3.23
CA LEU A 35 7.37 2.62 -2.75
C LEU A 35 7.71 1.65 -1.61
N LEU A 36 8.74 0.81 -1.78
CA LEU A 36 9.20 -0.11 -0.74
C LEU A 36 9.65 0.63 0.52
N LEU A 37 10.41 1.73 0.35
CA LEU A 37 10.81 2.59 1.46
C LEU A 37 9.60 3.16 2.19
N GLY A 38 8.59 3.65 1.45
CA GLY A 38 7.33 4.11 2.03
C GLY A 38 6.60 3.03 2.82
N ILE A 39 6.49 1.81 2.28
CA ILE A 39 5.87 0.67 2.96
C ILE A 39 6.58 0.39 4.30
N VAL A 40 7.91 0.37 4.31
CA VAL A 40 8.68 0.12 5.53
C VAL A 40 8.47 1.25 6.54
N ILE A 41 8.54 2.51 6.12
CA ILE A 41 8.38 3.68 6.99
C ILE A 41 6.95 3.72 7.57
N PHE A 42 5.94 3.73 6.72
CA PHE A 42 4.54 3.88 7.16
C PHE A 42 4.02 2.64 7.88
N GLY A 43 4.44 1.44 7.48
CA GLY A 43 4.11 0.22 8.22
C GLY A 43 4.75 0.18 9.61
N SER A 44 6.00 0.64 9.75
CA SER A 44 6.65 0.77 11.07
C SER A 44 5.96 1.82 11.94
N LEU A 45 5.64 3.00 11.37
CA LEU A 45 4.89 4.04 12.08
C LEU A 45 3.50 3.55 12.50
N MET A 46 2.84 2.75 11.66
CA MET A 46 1.54 2.18 11.99
C MET A 46 1.63 1.21 13.16
N PHE A 47 2.64 0.33 13.17
CA PHE A 47 2.88 -0.56 14.30
C PHE A 47 3.12 0.23 15.59
N LEU A 48 3.90 1.31 15.54
CA LEU A 48 4.14 2.15 16.71
C LEU A 48 2.88 2.87 17.20
N ALA A 49 1.97 3.23 16.30
CA ALA A 49 0.74 3.92 16.64
C ALA A 49 -0.38 2.97 17.13
N GLU A 50 -0.43 1.74 16.63
CA GLU A 50 -1.56 0.81 16.80
C GLU A 50 -1.19 -0.54 17.42
N GLY A 51 0.08 -0.77 17.76
CA GLY A 51 0.59 -2.04 18.27
C GLY A 51 -0.10 -2.51 19.56
N GLY A 52 -0.64 -1.59 20.37
CA GLY A 52 -1.38 -1.91 21.58
C GLY A 52 -0.50 -2.39 22.73
N GLU A 53 -1.13 -2.78 23.83
CA GLU A 53 -0.47 -3.30 25.03
C GLU A 53 -0.55 -4.82 25.06
N TRP A 54 0.51 -5.47 25.54
CA TRP A 54 0.53 -6.92 25.67
C TRP A 54 -0.31 -7.37 26.87
N ASP A 55 -1.33 -8.20 26.62
CA ASP A 55 -2.09 -8.83 27.69
C ASP A 55 -1.65 -10.29 27.92
N ALA A 56 -1.28 -10.59 29.17
CA ALA A 56 -0.76 -11.90 29.55
C ALA A 56 -1.85 -12.98 29.65
N ALA A 57 -3.12 -12.60 29.82
CA ALA A 57 -4.23 -13.55 29.95
C ALA A 57 -4.68 -14.08 28.59
N THR A 58 -4.85 -13.20 27.60
CA THR A 58 -5.24 -13.59 26.24
C THR A 58 -4.06 -13.94 25.34
N LYS A 59 -2.82 -13.62 25.75
CA LYS A 59 -1.59 -13.78 24.95
C LYS A 59 -1.66 -13.06 23.61
N THR A 60 -2.33 -11.91 23.60
CA THR A 60 -2.51 -11.07 22.41
C THR A 60 -2.26 -9.61 22.76
N TYR A 61 -1.93 -8.80 21.76
CA TYR A 61 -1.89 -7.35 21.91
C TYR A 61 -3.30 -6.81 21.92
N LEU A 62 -3.64 -5.98 22.90
CA LEU A 62 -4.94 -5.33 23.02
C LEU A 62 -4.81 -3.84 22.73
N ARG A 63 -5.73 -3.31 21.93
CA ARG A 63 -5.84 -1.87 21.65
C ARG A 63 -7.21 -1.32 22.09
N PRO A 64 -7.28 -0.07 22.56
CA PRO A 64 -8.54 0.58 22.87
C PRO A 64 -9.29 0.89 21.56
N ILE A 65 -10.56 0.48 21.47
CA ILE A 65 -11.37 0.67 20.27
C ILE A 65 -12.45 1.74 20.49
N ASP A 66 -13.18 1.64 21.61
CA ASP A 66 -14.32 2.49 21.90
C ASP A 66 -14.54 2.63 23.41
N ARG A 67 -15.39 3.58 23.81
CA ARG A 67 -15.83 3.76 25.20
C ARG A 67 -17.32 3.53 25.31
N VAL A 68 -17.72 2.67 26.24
CA VAL A 68 -19.12 2.40 26.54
C VAL A 68 -19.50 2.95 27.90
N TYR A 69 -20.62 3.66 27.93
CA TYR A 69 -21.20 4.19 29.15
C TYR A 69 -22.00 3.10 29.86
N ASN A 70 -21.59 2.80 31.09
CA ASN A 70 -22.28 1.87 31.96
C ASN A 70 -23.31 2.64 32.82
N GLN A 71 -24.59 2.36 32.57
CA GLN A 71 -25.70 2.99 33.30
C GLN A 71 -25.83 2.51 34.75
N SER A 72 -25.31 1.33 35.09
CA SER A 72 -25.39 0.82 36.47
C SER A 72 -24.45 1.58 37.41
N ASP A 73 -23.28 1.96 36.89
CA ASP A 73 -22.18 2.53 37.67
C ASP A 73 -21.88 3.99 37.27
N ASP A 74 -22.75 4.61 36.45
CA ASP A 74 -22.63 5.98 35.91
C ASP A 74 -21.20 6.33 35.43
N SER A 75 -20.55 5.40 34.72
CA SER A 75 -19.14 5.52 34.36
C SER A 75 -18.84 5.04 32.94
N TRP A 76 -17.78 5.60 32.35
CA TRP A 76 -17.28 5.18 31.05
C TRP A 76 -16.22 4.09 31.20
N THR A 77 -16.42 2.98 30.49
CA THR A 77 -15.46 1.88 30.42
C THR A 77 -14.88 1.79 29.00
N THR A 78 -13.58 1.56 28.88
CA THR A 78 -12.93 1.41 27.57
C THR A 78 -12.98 -0.05 27.14
N ILE A 79 -13.46 -0.29 25.92
CA ILE A 79 -13.46 -1.61 25.30
C ILE A 79 -12.12 -1.81 24.60
N TYR A 80 -11.54 -2.99 24.83
CA TYR A 80 -10.33 -3.44 24.17
C TYR A 80 -10.65 -4.56 23.18
N ALA A 81 -9.97 -4.59 22.04
CA ALA A 81 -9.92 -5.74 21.14
C ALA A 81 -8.48 -6.09 20.82
N GLU A 82 -8.31 -7.29 20.28
CA GLU A 82 -7.06 -7.73 19.67
C GLU A 82 -6.61 -6.72 18.60
N SER A 83 -5.37 -6.26 18.72
CA SER A 83 -4.74 -5.44 17.69
C SER A 83 -4.44 -6.32 16.48
N PRO A 84 -4.87 -5.91 15.28
CA PRO A 84 -4.49 -6.62 14.06
C PRO A 84 -3.00 -6.42 13.75
N PHE A 85 -2.34 -5.39 14.30
CA PHE A 85 -0.94 -5.07 14.03
C PHE A 85 0.00 -5.82 14.99
N LYS A 86 0.28 -7.10 14.71
CA LYS A 86 1.00 -7.96 15.66
C LYS A 86 2.52 -7.78 15.64
N SER A 87 3.05 -7.30 14.52
CA SER A 87 4.48 -7.04 14.35
C SER A 87 4.72 -6.00 13.25
N ILE A 88 5.93 -5.46 13.16
CA ILE A 88 6.29 -4.50 12.10
C ILE A 88 6.07 -5.10 10.69
N PRO A 89 6.53 -6.34 10.39
CA PRO A 89 6.27 -6.94 9.07
C PRO A 89 4.80 -7.17 8.76
N ASP A 90 4.00 -7.48 9.79
CA ASP A 90 2.54 -7.66 9.66
C ASP A 90 1.87 -6.34 9.26
N SER A 91 2.31 -5.22 9.85
CA SER A 91 1.87 -3.87 9.46
C SER A 91 2.26 -3.47 8.03
N PHE A 92 3.26 -4.12 7.40
CA PHE A 92 3.57 -3.88 5.99
C PHE A 92 2.43 -4.31 5.08
N TRP A 93 1.69 -5.37 5.44
CA TRP A 93 0.52 -5.80 4.69
C TRP A 93 -0.51 -4.67 4.59
N TRP A 94 -0.83 -4.03 5.72
CA TRP A 94 -1.70 -2.86 5.77
C TRP A 94 -1.18 -1.72 4.88
N ALA A 95 0.11 -1.41 4.95
CA ALA A 95 0.71 -0.33 4.15
C ALA A 95 0.62 -0.63 2.64
N ILE A 96 0.86 -1.88 2.23
CA ILE A 96 0.77 -2.34 0.84
C ILE A 96 -0.65 -2.23 0.31
N ILE A 97 -1.64 -2.83 0.99
CA ILE A 97 -3.03 -2.86 0.51
C ILE A 97 -3.67 -1.48 0.51
N THR A 98 -3.23 -0.59 1.41
CA THR A 98 -3.65 0.80 1.46
C THR A 98 -2.99 1.59 0.34
N ALA A 99 -1.68 1.40 0.12
CA ALA A 99 -0.96 2.07 -0.95
C ALA A 99 -1.51 1.70 -2.33
N SER A 100 -1.92 0.44 -2.52
CA SER A 100 -2.55 -0.05 -3.75
C SER A 100 -4.04 0.27 -3.85
N THR A 101 -4.62 1.02 -2.89
CA THR A 101 -6.05 1.37 -2.82
C THR A 101 -7.02 0.17 -2.76
N VAL A 102 -6.53 -1.02 -2.41
CA VAL A 102 -7.35 -2.24 -2.32
C VAL A 102 -8.18 -2.24 -1.04
N GLY A 103 -7.53 -2.00 0.10
CA GLY A 103 -8.19 -1.79 1.40
C GLY A 103 -9.16 -2.91 1.82
N TYR A 104 -8.67 -4.14 2.03
CA TYR A 104 -9.50 -5.26 2.48
C TYR A 104 -10.25 -5.01 3.80
N GLY A 105 -9.72 -4.13 4.65
CA GLY A 105 -10.34 -3.75 5.93
C GLY A 105 -10.06 -4.73 7.07
N ASP A 106 -9.18 -5.70 6.87
CA ASP A 106 -8.67 -6.63 7.87
C ASP A 106 -7.74 -5.93 8.88
N HIS A 107 -6.96 -4.95 8.40
CA HIS A 107 -6.14 -4.06 9.21
C HIS A 107 -6.61 -2.63 9.02
N PHE A 108 -6.92 -1.93 10.11
CA PHE A 108 -7.30 -0.52 10.07
C PHE A 108 -6.93 0.20 11.36
N PRO A 109 -6.41 1.44 11.29
CA PRO A 109 -6.12 2.23 12.48
C PRO A 109 -7.40 2.75 13.13
N VAL A 110 -7.44 2.72 14.46
CA VAL A 110 -8.55 3.28 15.25
C VAL A 110 -8.13 4.51 16.04
N SER A 111 -6.86 4.58 16.44
CA SER A 111 -6.29 5.67 17.20
C SER A 111 -6.20 6.97 16.37
N PRO A 112 -6.28 8.15 16.99
CA PRO A 112 -6.08 9.42 16.30
C PRO A 112 -4.73 9.51 15.60
N THR A 113 -3.66 9.02 16.25
CA THR A 113 -2.30 8.99 15.70
C THR A 113 -2.19 8.02 14.51
N GLY A 114 -2.78 6.83 14.60
CA GLY A 114 -2.83 5.88 13.50
C GLY A 114 -3.59 6.42 12.30
N LYS A 115 -4.69 7.15 12.52
CA LYS A 115 -5.42 7.83 11.44
C LYS A 115 -4.59 8.89 10.72
N VAL A 116 -3.77 9.66 11.45
CA VAL A 116 -2.82 10.62 10.84
C VAL A 116 -1.79 9.88 9.98
N VAL A 117 -1.19 8.79 10.50
CA VAL A 117 -0.24 7.97 9.74
C VAL A 117 -0.90 7.41 8.47
N ALA A 118 -2.15 6.98 8.55
CA ALA A 118 -2.89 6.49 7.39
C ALA A 118 -3.11 7.55 6.32
N VAL A 119 -3.50 8.77 6.70
CA VAL A 119 -3.65 9.88 5.76
C VAL A 119 -2.33 10.18 5.05
N LEU A 120 -1.22 10.22 5.80
CA LEU A 120 0.10 10.45 5.21
C LEU A 120 0.51 9.33 4.24
N ASN A 121 0.27 8.06 4.60
CA ASN A 121 0.54 6.93 3.73
C ASN A 121 -0.26 7.01 2.42
N ILE A 122 -1.56 7.34 2.50
CA ILE A 122 -2.44 7.46 1.33
C ILE A 122 -1.96 8.58 0.39
N LEU A 123 -1.61 9.75 0.94
CA LEU A 123 -1.12 10.87 0.13
C LEU A 123 0.22 10.53 -0.53
N PHE A 124 1.13 9.92 0.23
CA PHE A 124 2.44 9.50 -0.29
C PHE A 124 2.29 8.46 -1.41
N SER A 125 1.50 7.40 -1.19
CA SER A 125 1.33 6.33 -2.17
C SER A 125 0.66 6.82 -3.44
N LEU A 126 -0.29 7.75 -3.34
CA LEU A 126 -0.96 8.33 -4.49
C LEU A 126 0.01 9.10 -5.39
N VAL A 127 0.90 9.89 -4.80
CA VAL A 127 1.96 10.61 -5.55
C VAL A 127 2.91 9.61 -6.21
N ILE A 128 3.38 8.60 -5.47
CA ILE A 128 4.32 7.61 -6.00
C ILE A 128 3.72 6.76 -7.11
N LEU A 129 2.43 6.39 -7.04
CA LEU A 129 1.75 5.62 -8.07
C LEU A 129 1.40 6.44 -9.33
N ALA A 130 1.27 7.76 -9.22
CA ALA A 130 1.04 8.62 -10.38
C ALA A 130 2.27 8.74 -11.30
N LEU A 131 3.47 8.72 -10.72
CA LEU A 131 4.73 8.88 -11.45
C LEU A 131 5.02 7.76 -12.50
N PRO A 132 4.89 6.45 -12.21
CA PRO A 132 5.19 5.40 -13.18
C PRO A 132 4.23 5.44 -14.38
N VAL A 133 2.96 5.82 -14.16
CA VAL A 133 1.99 6.00 -15.24
C VAL A 133 2.44 7.11 -16.20
N GLY A 134 2.89 8.24 -15.65
CA GLY A 134 3.42 9.35 -16.47
C GLY A 134 4.69 8.97 -17.24
N VAL A 135 5.64 8.28 -16.58
CA VAL A 135 6.90 7.85 -17.21
C VAL A 135 6.66 6.84 -18.34
N ILE A 136 5.85 5.81 -18.08
CA ILE A 136 5.53 4.79 -19.10
C ILE A 136 4.75 5.43 -20.24
N GLY A 137 3.75 6.28 -19.95
CA GLY A 137 2.94 6.95 -20.97
C GLY A 137 3.78 7.86 -21.89
N GLY A 138 4.69 8.66 -21.32
CA GLY A 138 5.59 9.50 -22.11
C GLY A 138 6.55 8.69 -22.97
N THR A 139 7.15 7.64 -22.41
CA THR A 139 8.04 6.73 -23.15
C THR A 139 7.29 5.99 -24.25
N PHE A 140 6.05 5.56 -23.97
CA PHE A 140 5.20 4.88 -24.95
C PHE A 140 4.90 5.79 -26.13
N SER A 141 4.51 7.04 -25.88
CA SER A 141 4.24 8.01 -26.95
C SER A 141 5.46 8.24 -27.84
N GLN A 142 6.66 8.27 -27.27
CA GLN A 142 7.90 8.44 -28.02
C GLN A 142 8.25 7.21 -28.88
N VAL A 143 8.14 6.00 -28.31
CA VAL A 143 8.42 4.77 -29.06
C VAL A 143 7.37 4.54 -30.14
N TRP A 144 6.11 4.91 -29.88
CA TRP A 144 5.02 4.82 -30.85
C TRP A 144 5.25 5.75 -32.04
N SER A 145 5.65 7.01 -31.82
CA SER A 145 5.93 7.93 -32.94
C SER A 145 7.11 7.48 -33.80
N GLU A 146 8.15 6.87 -33.21
CA GLU A 146 9.28 6.29 -33.95
C GLU A 146 8.89 5.03 -34.74
N PHE A 147 7.81 4.36 -34.35
CA PHE A 147 7.31 3.16 -35.04
C PHE A 147 6.33 3.50 -36.19
N ASP A 148 5.63 4.63 -36.10
CA ASP A 148 4.65 5.10 -37.10
C ASP A 148 5.30 5.92 -38.25
N GLU A 149 6.56 6.35 -38.08
CA GLU A 149 7.44 6.93 -39.12
C GLU A 149 8.13 5.87 -39.99
#